data_AF-A0ABD5E1X9-F1
#
_entry.id   AF-A0ABD5E1X9-F1
#
_cell.length_a   1.000
_cell.length_b   1.000
_cell.length_c   1.000
_cell.angle_alpha   90.00
_cell.angle_beta   90.00
_cell.angle_gamma   90.00
#
_symmetry.space_group_name_H-M   'P 1'
#
loop_
_entity.id
_entity.type
_entity.pdbx_description
1 polymer ?
#
loop_
_entity_poly.entity_id
_entity_poly.type
_entity_poly.pdbx_seq_one_letter_code
_entity_poly.pdbx_strand_id
1 'polypeptide(L)'
;MAHIQLNNDLPGITGLMANRPDTAAPLNHLAETLLRAPASLPQGERELIAAYVSHLNRTPFCAGSHSAFAAAQLVEGQALVDAVLADPATAPIGAKLRALLAVAAEVQAAARAVSAEAVAEARQAGASDADLHDTVLVAASFCMFNRYVSCLDTALPASDDYYLESAHRITTVGYGRSVSAPA
;
A
#
# COMPACT_ATOMS: atom_id res chain seq x y z
N MET A 1 12.70 -5.81 -17.09
CA MET A 1 14.08 -5.81 -16.55
C MET A 1 14.35 -4.39 -16.17
N ALA A 2 14.84 -4.13 -14.95
CA ALA A 2 14.93 -2.76 -14.47
C ALA A 2 15.71 -1.86 -15.44
N HIS A 3 15.26 -0.62 -15.62
CA HIS A 3 15.92 0.36 -16.48
C HIS A 3 17.30 0.79 -15.98
N ILE A 4 17.66 0.39 -14.75
CA ILE A 4 18.95 0.63 -14.12
C ILE A 4 19.57 -0.71 -13.69
N GLN A 5 20.90 -0.76 -13.65
CA GLN A 5 21.60 -1.91 -13.10
C GLN A 5 21.42 -1.98 -11.58
N LEU A 6 20.94 -3.12 -11.10
CA LEU A 6 20.87 -3.46 -9.68
C LEU A 6 21.91 -4.54 -9.39
N ASN A 7 22.63 -4.41 -8.29
CA ASN A 7 23.63 -5.40 -7.86
C ASN A 7 22.98 -6.54 -7.02
N ASN A 8 21.74 -6.92 -7.35
CA ASN A 8 20.96 -7.95 -6.67
C ASN A 8 19.80 -8.42 -7.57
N ASP A 9 19.21 -9.57 -7.22
CA ASP A 9 18.08 -10.18 -7.95
C ASP A 9 16.74 -10.01 -7.21
N LEU A 10 16.64 -9.06 -6.28
CA LEU A 10 15.42 -8.86 -5.49
C LEU A 10 14.34 -8.15 -6.32
N PRO A 11 13.07 -8.56 -6.21
CA PRO A 11 11.99 -7.98 -7.01
C PRO A 11 11.55 -6.61 -6.47
N GLY A 12 10.88 -5.86 -7.33
CA GLY A 12 10.14 -4.66 -6.96
C GLY A 12 10.95 -3.60 -6.22
N ILE A 13 10.31 -3.00 -5.21
CA ILE A 13 10.94 -1.96 -4.40
C ILE A 13 12.09 -2.50 -3.54
N THR A 14 12.08 -3.79 -3.21
CA THR A 14 13.11 -4.43 -2.38
C THR A 14 14.47 -4.36 -3.06
N GLY A 15 14.54 -4.63 -4.37
CA GLY A 15 15.80 -4.54 -5.13
C GLY A 15 16.33 -3.11 -5.26
N LEU A 16 15.43 -2.14 -5.43
CA LEU A 16 15.78 -0.71 -5.46
C LEU A 16 16.33 -0.25 -4.11
N MET A 17 15.69 -0.65 -3.01
CA MET A 17 16.09 -0.30 -1.65
C MET A 17 17.41 -0.96 -1.23
N ALA A 18 17.63 -2.22 -1.60
CA ALA A 18 18.92 -2.90 -1.37
C ALA A 18 20.07 -2.19 -2.10
N ASN A 19 19.80 -1.60 -3.26
CA ASN A 19 20.81 -0.87 -4.03
C ASN A 19 21.07 0.57 -3.50
N ARG A 20 20.10 1.18 -2.80
CA ARG A 20 20.19 2.54 -2.24
C ARG A 20 19.74 2.59 -0.77
N PRO A 21 20.51 1.97 0.14
CA PRO A 21 20.13 1.82 1.55
C PRO A 21 19.97 3.17 2.28
N ASP A 22 20.69 4.20 1.84
CA ASP A 22 20.59 5.58 2.32
C ASP A 22 19.18 6.15 2.11
N THR A 23 18.56 5.88 0.95
CA THR A 23 17.18 6.26 0.67
C THR A 23 16.16 5.26 1.21
N ALA A 24 16.53 3.98 1.33
CA ALA A 24 15.64 2.95 1.86
C ALA A 24 15.24 3.22 3.31
N ALA A 25 16.18 3.64 4.15
CA ALA A 25 15.92 3.90 5.57
C ALA A 25 14.77 4.89 5.82
N PRO A 26 14.77 6.13 5.28
CA PRO A 26 13.66 7.06 5.47
C PRO A 26 12.35 6.59 4.82
N LEU A 27 12.42 5.92 3.65
CA LEU A 27 11.22 5.39 2.98
C LEU A 27 10.55 4.26 3.79
N ASN A 28 11.34 3.36 4.35
CA ASN A 28 10.86 2.29 5.23
C ASN A 28 10.32 2.84 6.54
N HIS A 29 10.93 3.90 7.08
CA HIS A 29 10.41 4.56 8.28
C HIS A 29 9.03 5.18 8.00
N LEU A 30 8.86 5.85 6.85
CA LEU A 30 7.56 6.37 6.43
C LEU A 30 6.52 5.24 6.31
N ALA A 31 6.85 4.12 5.66
CA ALA A 31 5.95 2.98 5.54
C ALA A 31 5.58 2.39 6.92
N GLU A 32 6.55 2.24 7.83
CA GLU A 32 6.30 1.78 9.20
C GLU A 32 5.33 2.70 9.95
N THR A 33 5.56 4.01 9.89
CA THR A 33 4.68 5.00 10.51
C THR A 33 3.28 4.93 9.93
N LEU A 34 3.15 4.89 8.61
CA LEU A 34 1.84 4.94 7.95
C LEU A 34 1.05 3.66 8.07
N LEU A 35 1.69 2.48 8.07
CA LEU A 35 0.97 1.21 7.93
C LEU A 35 0.95 0.39 9.22
N ARG A 36 1.84 0.67 10.17
CA ARG A 36 1.99 -0.16 11.38
C ARG A 36 1.89 0.60 12.69
N ALA A 37 2.33 1.86 12.77
CA ALA A 37 2.21 2.62 14.01
C ALA A 37 0.73 2.75 14.45
N PRO A 38 0.47 2.97 15.76
CA PRO A 38 -0.88 3.26 16.25
C PRO A 38 -1.52 4.43 15.48
N ALA A 39 -2.73 4.23 14.97
CA ALA A 39 -3.46 5.18 14.15
C ALA A 39 -4.98 5.01 14.36
N SER A 40 -5.79 5.91 13.81
CA SER A 40 -7.26 5.80 13.88
C SER A 40 -7.82 4.66 13.02
N LEU A 41 -7.11 4.29 11.95
CA LEU A 41 -7.44 3.16 11.09
C LEU A 41 -6.65 1.89 11.48
N PRO A 42 -7.29 0.71 11.50
CA PRO A 42 -6.61 -0.57 11.65
C PRO A 42 -5.51 -0.76 10.61
N GLN A 43 -4.46 -1.51 10.97
CA GLN A 43 -3.33 -1.80 10.05
C GLN A 43 -3.81 -2.45 8.74
N GLY A 44 -4.70 -3.44 8.81
CA GLY A 44 -5.25 -4.11 7.63
C GLY A 44 -6.02 -3.17 6.69
N GLU A 45 -6.74 -2.18 7.21
CA GLU A 45 -7.45 -1.19 6.38
C GLU A 45 -6.48 -0.22 5.69
N ARG A 46 -5.39 0.17 6.37
CA ARG A 46 -4.35 1.03 5.77
C ARG A 46 -3.58 0.30 4.67
N GLU A 47 -3.27 -0.98 4.88
CA GLU A 47 -2.70 -1.85 3.84
C GLU A 47 -3.68 -2.04 2.67
N LEU A 48 -4.99 -2.14 2.92
CA LEU A 48 -5.99 -2.23 1.87
C LEU A 48 -6.08 -0.95 1.02
N ILE A 49 -6.00 0.23 1.64
CA ILE A 49 -5.90 1.50 0.91
C ILE A 49 -4.65 1.52 0.02
N ALA A 50 -3.50 1.09 0.56
CA ALA A 50 -2.26 0.97 -0.19
C ALA A 50 -2.36 0.00 -1.39
N ALA A 51 -2.98 -1.16 -1.17
CA ALA A 51 -3.24 -2.16 -2.21
C ALA A 51 -4.15 -1.62 -3.30
N TYR A 52 -5.25 -0.95 -2.93
CA TYR A 52 -6.20 -0.38 -3.87
C TYR A 52 -5.59 0.73 -4.73
N VAL A 53 -4.85 1.66 -4.13
CA VAL A 53 -4.12 2.70 -4.87
C VAL A 53 -3.09 2.08 -5.83
N SER A 54 -2.39 1.04 -5.38
CA SER A 54 -1.42 0.31 -6.21
C SER A 54 -2.06 -0.44 -7.37
N HIS A 55 -3.25 -0.98 -7.15
CA HIS A 55 -4.08 -1.60 -8.19
C HIS A 55 -4.50 -0.57 -9.25
N LEU A 56 -5.03 0.59 -8.83
CA LEU A 56 -5.40 1.69 -9.74
C LEU A 56 -4.20 2.23 -10.53
N ASN A 57 -3.02 2.31 -9.90
CA ASN A 57 -1.76 2.67 -10.55
C ASN A 57 -1.17 1.56 -11.44
N ARG A 58 -1.80 0.38 -11.51
CA ARG A 58 -1.31 -0.79 -12.26
C ARG A 58 0.13 -1.14 -11.92
N THR A 59 0.46 -1.15 -10.64
CA THR A 59 1.79 -1.54 -10.14
C THR A 59 1.70 -2.91 -9.47
N PRO A 60 1.92 -4.02 -10.21
CA PRO A 60 1.56 -5.36 -9.73
C PRO A 60 2.35 -5.77 -8.49
N PHE A 61 3.61 -5.37 -8.38
CA PHE A 61 4.43 -5.67 -7.20
C PHE A 61 3.83 -5.09 -5.91
N CYS A 62 3.48 -3.81 -5.93
CA CYS A 62 2.90 -3.14 -4.77
C CYS A 62 1.47 -3.63 -4.53
N ALA A 63 0.67 -3.81 -5.59
CA ALA A 63 -0.68 -4.34 -5.46
C ALA A 63 -0.68 -5.74 -4.81
N GLY A 64 0.16 -6.67 -5.29
CA GLY A 64 0.28 -8.02 -4.74
C GLY A 64 0.80 -8.03 -3.30
N SER A 65 1.88 -7.29 -3.02
CA SER A 65 2.48 -7.21 -1.68
C SER A 65 1.47 -6.70 -0.65
N HIS A 66 0.88 -5.52 -0.90
CA HIS A 66 -0.04 -4.89 0.05
C HIS A 66 -1.38 -5.62 0.13
N SER A 67 -1.80 -6.35 -0.92
CA SER A 67 -2.96 -7.24 -0.85
C SER A 67 -2.71 -8.37 0.15
N ALA A 68 -1.55 -9.04 0.07
CA ALA A 68 -1.18 -10.08 1.01
C ALA A 68 -1.06 -9.53 2.45
N PHE A 69 -0.53 -8.31 2.61
CA PHE A 69 -0.38 -7.69 3.93
C PHE A 69 -1.74 -7.31 4.55
N ALA A 70 -2.66 -6.80 3.73
CA ALA A 70 -4.03 -6.53 4.14
C ALA A 70 -4.75 -7.84 4.50
N ALA A 71 -4.69 -8.84 3.63
CA ALA A 71 -5.33 -10.15 3.84
C ALA A 71 -4.85 -10.84 5.13
N ALA A 72 -3.56 -10.73 5.46
CA ALA A 72 -3.02 -11.29 6.70
C ALA A 72 -3.54 -10.62 7.99
N GLN A 73 -4.18 -9.44 7.89
CA GLN A 73 -4.61 -8.62 9.01
C GLN A 73 -6.14 -8.38 9.03
N LEU A 74 -6.85 -8.76 7.99
CA LEU A 74 -8.31 -8.68 7.88
C LEU A 74 -8.92 -10.05 8.15
N VAL A 75 -10.04 -10.08 8.89
CA VAL A 75 -10.69 -11.33 9.30
C VAL A 75 -11.15 -12.15 8.10
N GLU A 76 -11.64 -11.46 7.07
CA GLU A 76 -12.15 -12.03 5.83
C GLU A 76 -11.04 -12.40 4.83
N GLY A 77 -9.78 -12.04 5.12
CA GLY A 77 -8.62 -12.41 4.35
C GLY A 77 -8.64 -11.93 2.89
N GLN A 78 -8.05 -12.73 2.01
CA GLN A 78 -7.86 -12.41 0.59
C GLN A 78 -9.19 -12.16 -0.15
N ALA A 79 -10.26 -12.86 0.23
CA ALA A 79 -11.56 -12.71 -0.43
C ALA A 79 -12.13 -11.29 -0.31
N LEU A 80 -11.93 -10.63 0.83
CA LEU A 80 -12.33 -9.24 1.02
C LEU A 80 -11.45 -8.28 0.21
N VAL A 81 -10.14 -8.53 0.19
CA VAL A 81 -9.20 -7.74 -0.61
C VAL A 81 -9.58 -7.81 -2.10
N ASP A 82 -9.80 -9.00 -2.63
CA ASP A 82 -10.20 -9.21 -4.03
C ASP A 82 -11.52 -8.50 -4.37
N ALA A 83 -12.51 -8.59 -3.48
CA ALA A 83 -13.79 -7.90 -3.64
C ALA A 83 -13.60 -6.36 -3.70
N VAL A 84 -12.75 -5.82 -2.82
CA VAL A 84 -12.45 -4.38 -2.79
C VAL A 84 -11.67 -3.93 -4.01
N LEU A 85 -10.68 -4.70 -4.46
CA LEU A 85 -9.91 -4.35 -5.66
C LEU A 85 -10.77 -4.41 -6.93
N ALA A 86 -11.74 -5.34 -6.98
CA ALA A 86 -12.68 -5.43 -8.09
C ALA A 86 -13.66 -4.25 -8.12
N ASP A 87 -14.31 -3.96 -6.98
CA ASP A 87 -15.23 -2.83 -6.84
C ASP A 87 -15.52 -2.50 -5.36
N PRO A 88 -14.93 -1.42 -4.81
CA PRO A 88 -15.21 -1.00 -3.43
C PRO A 88 -16.68 -0.65 -3.17
N ALA A 89 -17.45 -0.26 -4.20
CA ALA A 89 -18.84 0.13 -4.05
C ALA A 89 -19.72 -1.07 -3.65
N THR A 90 -19.39 -2.27 -4.14
CA THR A 90 -20.12 -3.51 -3.87
C THR A 90 -19.43 -4.43 -2.87
N ALA A 91 -18.16 -4.18 -2.54
CA ALA A 91 -17.42 -4.96 -1.55
C ALA A 91 -18.07 -4.94 -0.14
N PRO A 92 -17.96 -6.06 0.62
CA PRO A 92 -18.55 -6.20 1.95
C PRO A 92 -17.73 -5.48 3.04
N ILE A 93 -17.49 -4.19 2.85
CA ILE A 93 -16.79 -3.29 3.78
C ILE A 93 -17.76 -2.29 4.43
N GLY A 94 -17.35 -1.74 5.58
CA GLY A 94 -18.08 -0.68 6.27
C GLY A 94 -18.16 0.62 5.46
N ALA A 95 -19.19 1.44 5.72
CA ALA A 95 -19.40 2.70 5.01
C ALA A 95 -18.21 3.67 5.13
N LYS A 96 -17.57 3.74 6.30
CA LYS A 96 -16.39 4.59 6.52
C LYS A 96 -15.24 4.22 5.58
N LEU A 97 -14.85 2.94 5.57
CA LEU A 97 -13.76 2.46 4.71
C LEU A 97 -14.08 2.63 3.22
N ARG A 98 -15.33 2.36 2.81
CA ARG A 98 -15.77 2.59 1.43
C ARG A 98 -15.57 4.05 1.00
N ALA A 99 -15.99 5.00 1.83
CA ALA A 99 -15.83 6.42 1.53
C ALA A 99 -14.35 6.86 1.53
N LEU A 100 -13.52 6.32 2.44
CA LEU A 100 -12.08 6.57 2.44
C LEU A 100 -11.37 5.99 1.20
N LEU A 101 -11.80 4.84 0.68
CA LEU A 101 -11.28 4.30 -0.58
C LEU A 101 -11.64 5.19 -1.78
N ALA A 102 -12.82 5.83 -1.78
CA ALA A 102 -13.18 6.83 -2.79
C ALA A 102 -12.26 8.07 -2.70
N VAL A 103 -11.98 8.55 -1.50
CA VAL A 103 -10.99 9.62 -1.27
C VAL A 103 -9.60 9.21 -1.79
N ALA A 104 -9.15 7.98 -1.49
CA ALA A 104 -7.87 7.47 -1.95
C ALA A 104 -7.78 7.37 -3.49
N ALA A 105 -8.88 7.00 -4.15
CA ALA A 105 -8.96 6.98 -5.61
C ALA A 105 -8.82 8.39 -6.21
N GLU A 106 -9.42 9.42 -5.60
CA GLU A 106 -9.24 10.80 -6.06
C GLU A 106 -7.81 11.30 -5.90
N VAL A 107 -7.16 11.00 -4.77
CA VAL A 107 -5.74 11.32 -4.54
C VAL A 107 -4.85 10.66 -5.57
N GLN A 108 -5.16 9.39 -5.92
CA GLN A 108 -4.41 8.66 -6.94
C GLN A 108 -4.59 9.25 -8.33
N ALA A 109 -5.81 9.67 -8.67
CA ALA A 109 -6.16 10.10 -10.02
C ALA A 109 -5.49 11.42 -10.44
N ALA A 110 -5.36 12.39 -9.52
CA ALA A 110 -4.77 13.68 -9.84
C ALA A 110 -4.21 14.41 -8.61
N ALA A 111 -3.09 15.12 -8.80
CA ALA A 111 -2.52 16.03 -7.80
C ALA A 111 -3.35 17.33 -7.70
N ARG A 112 -4.53 17.23 -7.09
CA ARG A 112 -5.46 18.32 -6.80
C ARG A 112 -6.16 18.08 -5.47
N ALA A 113 -6.94 19.05 -5.01
CA ALA A 113 -7.79 18.85 -3.84
C ALA A 113 -8.77 17.70 -4.09
N VAL A 114 -8.91 16.81 -3.09
CA VAL A 114 -10.02 15.86 -3.02
C VAL A 114 -11.33 16.67 -3.00
N SER A 115 -12.33 16.19 -3.71
CA SER A 115 -13.63 16.83 -3.84
C SER A 115 -14.27 17.09 -2.46
N ALA A 116 -15.00 18.21 -2.35
CA ALA A 116 -15.71 18.53 -1.12
C ALA A 116 -16.79 17.49 -0.82
N GLU A 117 -17.34 16.90 -1.88
CA GLU A 117 -18.32 15.82 -1.86
C GLU A 117 -17.73 14.56 -1.22
N ALA A 118 -16.58 14.06 -1.70
CA ALA A 118 -15.95 12.87 -1.12
C ALA A 118 -15.55 13.07 0.35
N VAL A 119 -15.06 14.27 0.71
CA VAL A 119 -14.76 14.61 2.11
C VAL A 119 -16.04 14.64 2.95
N ALA A 120 -17.13 15.21 2.45
CA ALA A 120 -18.41 15.26 3.16
C ALA A 120 -19.01 13.86 3.35
N GLU A 121 -18.97 13.01 2.32
CA GLU A 121 -19.43 11.62 2.37
C GLU A 121 -18.62 10.80 3.39
N ALA A 122 -17.30 10.93 3.40
CA ALA A 122 -16.46 10.27 4.39
C ALA A 122 -16.83 10.70 5.82
N ARG A 123 -17.05 11.99 6.06
CA ARG A 123 -17.47 12.51 7.37
C ARG A 123 -18.85 12.02 7.78
N GLN A 124 -19.81 11.97 6.86
CA GLN A 124 -21.14 11.42 7.10
C GLN A 124 -21.07 9.93 7.47
N ALA A 125 -20.11 9.19 6.89
CA ALA A 125 -19.82 7.81 7.24
C ALA A 125 -18.99 7.64 8.53
N GLY A 126 -18.69 8.73 9.24
CA GLY A 126 -17.99 8.73 10.52
C GLY A 126 -16.47 8.89 10.44
N ALA A 127 -15.91 9.32 9.31
CA ALA A 127 -14.49 9.63 9.20
C ALA A 127 -14.11 10.88 10.01
N SER A 128 -13.06 10.73 10.81
CA SER A 128 -12.42 11.83 11.53
C SER A 128 -11.41 12.57 10.65
N ASP A 129 -10.89 13.70 11.14
CA ASP A 129 -9.78 14.41 10.47
C ASP A 129 -8.52 13.54 10.39
N ALA A 130 -8.27 12.71 11.40
CA ALA A 130 -7.16 11.76 11.39
C ALA A 130 -7.34 10.69 10.31
N ASP A 131 -8.55 10.14 10.15
CA ASP A 131 -8.85 9.16 9.10
C ASP A 131 -8.61 9.73 7.70
N LEU A 132 -9.07 10.97 7.46
CA LEU A 132 -8.87 11.66 6.18
C LEU A 132 -7.39 11.98 5.94
N HIS A 133 -6.68 12.50 6.94
CA HIS A 133 -5.26 12.78 6.86
C HIS A 133 -4.47 11.52 6.49
N ASP A 134 -4.67 10.43 7.24
CA ASP A 134 -3.93 9.19 7.04
C ASP A 134 -4.28 8.56 5.70
N THR A 135 -5.54 8.58 5.27
CA THR A 135 -5.96 8.07 3.96
C THR A 135 -5.28 8.82 2.82
N VAL A 136 -5.26 10.17 2.87
CA VAL A 136 -4.61 10.98 1.85
C VAL A 136 -3.11 10.74 1.84
N LEU A 137 -2.46 10.68 3.01
CA LEU A 137 -1.02 10.49 3.11
C LEU A 137 -0.57 9.09 2.69
N VAL A 138 -1.34 8.05 3.03
CA VAL A 138 -1.13 6.68 2.52
C VAL A 138 -1.27 6.68 0.99
N ALA A 139 -2.37 7.19 0.44
CA ALA A 139 -2.58 7.19 -1.00
C ALA A 139 -1.50 7.96 -1.78
N ALA A 140 -1.08 9.12 -1.27
CA ALA A 140 0.01 9.91 -1.85
C ALA A 140 1.36 9.18 -1.78
N SER A 141 1.66 8.54 -0.65
CA SER A 141 2.90 7.77 -0.47
C SER A 141 2.94 6.56 -1.41
N PHE A 142 1.82 5.87 -1.58
CA PHE A 142 1.72 4.76 -2.53
C PHE A 142 1.80 5.22 -3.97
N CYS A 143 1.27 6.39 -4.31
CA CYS A 143 1.54 7.03 -5.59
C CYS A 143 3.04 7.26 -5.85
N MET A 144 3.79 7.68 -4.84
CA MET A 144 5.25 7.83 -4.93
C MET A 144 5.95 6.47 -5.06
N PHE A 145 5.68 5.51 -4.17
CA PHE A 145 6.28 4.17 -4.20
C PHE A 145 5.99 3.44 -5.51
N ASN A 146 4.74 3.51 -5.99
CA ASN A 146 4.34 2.88 -7.25
C ASN A 146 5.11 3.45 -8.44
N ARG A 147 5.30 4.78 -8.49
CA ARG A 147 6.11 5.42 -9.53
C ARG A 147 7.57 5.01 -9.43
N TYR A 148 8.13 4.90 -8.23
CA TYR A 148 9.50 4.45 -8.04
C TYR A 148 9.73 3.03 -8.59
N VAL A 149 8.78 2.13 -8.35
CA VAL A 149 8.80 0.74 -8.84
C VAL A 149 8.54 0.68 -10.36
N SER A 150 7.39 1.18 -10.80
CA SER A 150 6.91 1.01 -12.18
C SER A 150 7.72 1.82 -13.20
N CYS A 151 8.16 3.04 -12.87
CA CYS A 151 8.96 3.84 -13.80
C CYS A 151 10.40 3.32 -13.97
N LEU A 152 10.85 2.41 -13.11
CA LEU A 152 12.12 1.71 -13.26
C LEU A 152 11.98 0.28 -13.81
N ASP A 153 10.77 -0.16 -14.17
CA ASP A 153 10.50 -1.52 -14.72
C ASP A 153 11.11 -2.66 -13.88
N THR A 154 11.00 -2.57 -12.55
CA THR A 154 11.53 -3.60 -11.64
C THR A 154 10.86 -4.95 -11.90
N ALA A 155 11.62 -6.04 -11.76
CA ALA A 155 11.07 -7.38 -11.90
C ALA A 155 10.01 -7.71 -10.83
N LEU A 156 9.03 -8.52 -11.21
CA LEU A 156 8.10 -9.15 -10.28
C LEU A 156 8.75 -10.40 -9.66
N PRO A 157 8.31 -10.86 -8.48
CA PRO A 157 8.75 -12.14 -7.93
C PRO A 157 8.38 -13.30 -8.87
N ALA A 158 9.15 -14.37 -8.80
CA ALA A 158 8.95 -15.57 -9.63
C ALA A 158 7.79 -16.47 -9.13
N SER A 159 7.36 -16.31 -7.87
CA SER A 159 6.28 -17.07 -7.24
C SER A 159 5.41 -16.15 -6.39
N ASP A 160 4.12 -16.44 -6.33
CA ASP A 160 3.15 -15.75 -5.46
C ASP A 160 3.44 -15.98 -3.97
N ASP A 161 4.13 -17.08 -3.62
CA ASP A 161 4.56 -17.37 -2.24
C ASP A 161 5.42 -16.24 -1.65
N TYR A 162 6.14 -15.49 -2.51
CA TYR A 162 6.93 -14.34 -2.10
C TYR A 162 6.11 -13.30 -1.32
N TYR A 163 4.86 -13.06 -1.74
CA TYR A 163 4.00 -12.07 -1.09
C TYR A 163 3.47 -12.59 0.25
N LEU A 164 3.20 -13.90 0.35
CA LEU A 164 2.78 -14.54 1.61
C LEU A 164 3.91 -14.52 2.65
N GLU A 165 5.13 -14.86 2.25
CA GLU A 165 6.32 -14.77 3.10
C GLU A 165 6.59 -13.32 3.54
N SER A 166 6.47 -12.38 2.60
CA SER A 166 6.58 -10.95 2.90
C SER A 166 5.50 -10.49 3.86
N ALA A 167 4.27 -10.99 3.75
CA ALA A 167 3.18 -10.67 4.66
C ALA A 167 3.47 -11.14 6.08
N HIS A 168 3.94 -12.37 6.25
CA HIS A 168 4.37 -12.87 7.55
C HIS A 168 5.49 -11.99 8.14
N ARG A 169 6.51 -11.62 7.35
CA ARG A 169 7.60 -10.74 7.81
C ARG A 169 7.10 -9.36 8.19
N ILE A 170 6.30 -8.70 7.34
CA ILE A 170 5.85 -7.33 7.57
C ILE A 170 4.91 -7.26 8.77
N THR A 171 3.98 -8.21 8.91
CA THR A 171 3.03 -8.22 10.04
C THR A 171 3.73 -8.46 11.38
N THR A 172 4.81 -9.24 11.41
CA THR A 172 5.56 -9.59 12.64
C THR A 172 6.70 -8.64 12.96
N VAL A 173 7.51 -8.23 11.98
CA VAL A 173 8.77 -7.48 12.16
C VAL A 173 8.69 -6.04 11.66
N GLY A 174 7.81 -5.75 10.71
CA GLY A 174 7.64 -4.41 10.11
C GLY A 174 8.58 -4.08 8.96
N TYR A 175 8.46 -2.86 8.47
CA TYR A 175 9.16 -2.31 7.30
C TYR A 175 10.61 -1.92 7.61
N GLY A 176 10.91 -1.54 8.86
CA GLY A 176 12.23 -1.01 9.27
C GLY A 176 13.40 -2.01 9.22
N ARG A 177 13.13 -3.32 9.18
CA ARG A 177 14.15 -4.39 9.05
C ARG A 177 14.09 -5.14 7.72
N SER A 178 13.32 -4.64 6.75
CA SER A 178 12.95 -5.39 5.54
C SER A 178 14.09 -5.67 4.55
N VAL A 179 15.30 -5.13 4.78
CA VAL A 179 16.43 -5.32 3.87
C VAL A 179 17.69 -5.72 4.66
N SER A 180 17.77 -7.00 5.00
CA SER A 180 19.07 -7.67 5.10
C SER A 180 19.19 -8.55 3.87
N ALA A 181 20.13 -8.24 2.97
CA ALA A 181 20.52 -9.17 1.92
C ALA A 181 20.93 -10.51 2.56
N PRO A 182 20.69 -11.67 1.91
CA PRO A 182 21.29 -12.91 2.36
C PRO A 182 22.82 -12.73 2.38
N ALA A 183 23.44 -13.18 3.47
CA ALA A 183 24.89 -13.19 3.64
C ALA A 183 25.56 -14.16 2.65
#